data_AF-A0A4Y3PIB0-F1
#
_entry.id   AF-A0A4Y3PIB0-F1
#
_cell.length_a   1.000
_cell.length_b   1.000
_cell.length_c   1.000
_cell.angle_alpha   90.00
_cell.angle_beta   90.00
_cell.angle_gamma   90.00
#
_symmetry.space_group_name_H-M   'P 1'
#
loop_
_entity.id
_entity.type
_entity.pdbx_description
1 polymer ?
#
loop_
_entity_poly.entity_id
_entity_poly.type
_entity_poly.pdbx_seq_one_letter_code
_entity_poly.pdbx_strand_id
1 'polypeptide(L)' 'MSLLTLVKRVQNNDNIAMQEIIDRFEPKIRKSLRFTNASVREDMRQEIVFRLIKAVKSYNRA' A
#
# COMPACT_ATOMS: atom_id res chain seq x y z
N MET A 1 -4.49 -0.46 -15.38
CA MET A 1 -3.35 -1.41 -15.43
C MET A 1 -3.57 -2.55 -14.45
N SER A 2 -2.98 -3.73 -14.70
CA SER A 2 -3.05 -4.83 -13.74
C SER A 2 -2.19 -4.53 -12.51
N LEU A 3 -2.54 -5.11 -11.35
CA LEU A 3 -1.75 -4.94 -10.13
C LEU A 3 -0.32 -5.47 -10.31
N LEU A 4 -0.15 -6.61 -10.99
CA LEU A 4 1.17 -7.19 -11.29
C LEU A 4 2.03 -6.26 -12.16
N THR A 5 1.43 -5.55 -13.11
CA THR A 5 2.15 -4.55 -13.92
C THR A 5 2.66 -3.42 -13.05
N LEU A 6 1.85 -2.92 -12.11
CA LEU A 6 2.26 -1.86 -11.19
C LEU A 6 3.39 -2.31 -10.27
N VAL A 7 3.32 -3.52 -9.73
CA VAL A 7 4.38 -4.09 -8.88
C VAL A 7 5.72 -4.14 -9.63
N LYS A 8 5.74 -4.61 -10.88
CA LYS A 8 6.95 -4.62 -11.71
C LYS A 8 7.50 -3.22 -11.96
N ARG A 9 6.63 -2.22 -12.18
CA ARG A 9 7.06 -0.83 -12.35
C ARG A 9 7.69 -0.27 -11.08
N VAL A 10 7.09 -0.55 -9.92
CA VAL A 10 7.64 -0.15 -8.61
C VAL A 10 9.03 -0.74 -8.38
N GLN A 11 9.26 -1.98 -8.77
CA GLN A 11 10.59 -2.62 -8.65
C GLN A 11 11.65 -1.96 -9.54
N ASN A 12 11.22 -1.22 -10.57
CA ASN A 12 12.06 -0.36 -11.39
C ASN A 12 12.08 1.11 -10.90
N ASN A 13 11.83 1.35 -9.61
CA ASN A 13 11.83 2.66 -8.94
C ASN A 13 10.76 3.65 -9.43
N ASP A 14 9.65 3.17 -9.99
CA ASP A 14 8.52 4.00 -10.39
C ASP A 14 7.64 4.37 -9.18
N ASN A 15 7.83 5.59 -8.66
CA ASN A 15 7.06 6.12 -7.53
C ASN A 15 5.60 6.40 -7.86
N ILE A 16 5.26 6.71 -9.12
CA ILE A 16 3.87 6.94 -9.56
C ILE A 16 3.10 5.63 -9.50
N ALA A 17 3.72 4.54 -9.95
CA ALA A 17 3.13 3.20 -9.83
C ALA A 17 2.91 2.79 -8.35
N MET A 18 3.80 3.19 -7.43
CA MET A 18 3.59 2.95 -6.00
C MET A 18 2.39 3.72 -5.46
N GLN A 19 2.27 5.00 -5.81
CA GLN A 19 1.14 5.81 -5.39
C GLN A 19 -0.18 5.22 -5.88
N GLU A 20 -0.23 4.77 -7.15
CA GLU A 20 -1.42 4.12 -7.70
C GLU A 20 -1.79 2.83 -6.95
N ILE A 21 -0.81 2.06 -6.48
CA ILE A 21 -1.07 0.89 -5.61
C ILE A 21 -1.66 1.33 -4.28
N ILE A 22 -1.05 2.34 -3.62
CA ILE A 22 -1.54 2.87 -2.33
C ILE A 22 -2.99 3.34 -2.47
N ASP A 23 -3.30 4.13 -3.49
CA ASP A 23 -4.64 4.66 -3.74
C ASP A 23 -5.67 3.55 -3.94
N ARG A 24 -5.30 2.46 -4.62
CA ARG A 24 -6.16 1.28 -4.81
C ARG A 24 -6.47 0.55 -3.50
N PHE A 25 -5.52 0.50 -2.57
CA PHE A 25 -5.69 -0.20 -1.29
C PHE A 25 -6.28 0.70 -0.18
N GLU A 26 -6.18 2.02 -0.32
CA GLU A 26 -6.64 3.01 0.67
C GLU A 26 -8.09 2.79 1.14
N PRO A 27 -9.10 2.50 0.27
CA PRO A 27 -10.47 2.24 0.73
C PRO A 27 -10.56 1.04 1.68
N LYS A 28 -9.76 -0.01 1.42
CA LYS A 28 -9.75 -1.23 2.24
C LYS A 28 -9.00 -1.00 3.55
N ILE A 29 -7.90 -0.25 3.51
CA ILE A 29 -7.14 0.16 4.72
C ILE A 29 -8.06 0.98 5.63
N ARG A 30 -8.70 2.04 5.13
CA ARG A 30 -9.62 2.87 5.91
C ARG A 30 -10.78 2.08 6.50
N LYS A 31 -11.38 1.16 5.72
CA LYS A 31 -12.46 0.30 6.19
C LYS A 31 -12.01 -0.62 7.34
N SER A 32 -10.79 -1.16 7.28
CA SER A 32 -10.24 -2.00 8.35
C SER A 32 -9.98 -1.24 9.65
N LEU A 33 -9.69 0.06 9.56
CA LEU A 33 -9.42 0.93 10.70
C LEU A 33 -10.67 1.59 11.32
N ARG A 34 -11.87 1.27 10.82
CA ARG A 34 -13.13 1.90 11.25
C ARG A 34 -13.35 1.80 12.77
N PHE A 35 -12.96 0.69 13.37
CA PHE A 35 -13.14 0.41 14.80
C PHE A 35 -11.88 0.66 15.64
N THR A 36 -10.84 1.24 15.04
CA THR A 36 -9.64 1.68 15.74
C THR A 36 -9.92 2.99 16.46
N ASN A 37 -9.34 3.17 17.66
CA ASN A 37 -9.35 4.43 18.41
C ASN A 37 -8.88 5.58 17.50
N ALA A 38 -9.66 6.67 17.46
CA ALA A 38 -9.40 7.80 16.58
C ALA A 38 -8.00 8.42 16.79
N SER A 39 -7.50 8.42 18.04
CA SER A 39 -6.18 8.98 18.38
C SER A 39 -5.00 8.28 17.73
N VAL A 40 -5.11 6.98 17.44
CA VAL A 40 -4.02 6.17 16.84
C VAL A 40 -4.32 5.76 15.39
N ARG A 41 -5.49 6.15 14.87
CA ARG A 41 -6.00 5.66 13.59
C ARG A 41 -5.08 6.03 12.42
N GLU A 42 -4.62 7.27 12.38
CA GLU A 42 -3.75 7.74 11.30
C GLU A 42 -2.34 7.13 11.39
N ASP A 43 -1.80 6.96 12.60
CA ASP A 43 -0.50 6.29 12.80
C ASP A 43 -0.57 4.83 12.32
N MET A 44 -1.65 4.12 12.68
CA MET A 44 -1.88 2.76 12.18
C MET A 44 -2.07 2.72 10.66
N ARG A 45 -2.74 3.72 10.07
CA ARG A 45 -2.87 3.83 8.60
C ARG A 45 -1.51 3.98 7.95
N GLN A 46 -0.66 4.87 8.48
CA GLN A 46 0.69 5.09 7.98
C GLN A 46 1.56 3.83 8.08
N GLU A 47 1.51 3.11 9.21
CA GLU A 47 2.25 1.85 9.37
C GLU A 47 1.79 0.78 8.37
N ILE A 48 0.48 0.65 8.13
CA ILE A 48 -0.04 -0.28 7.12
C ILE A 48 0.46 0.10 5.72
N VAL A 49 0.45 1.38 5.36
CA VAL A 49 0.97 1.86 4.07
C VAL A 49 2.47 1.61 3.97
N PHE A 50 3.24 1.84 5.03
CA PHE A 50 4.67 1.56 5.07
C PHE A 50 4.98 0.07 4.87
N ARG A 51 4.21 -0.82 5.52
CA ARG A 51 4.33 -2.27 5.31
C ARG A 51 3.92 -2.70 3.91
N LEU A 52 2.89 -2.07 3.33
CA LEU A 52 2.49 -2.28 1.94
C LEU A 52 3.63 -1.93 0.97
N ILE A 53 4.26 -0.77 1.15
CA ILE A 53 5.43 -0.33 0.35
C ILE A 53 6.55 -1.38 0.40
N LYS A 54 6.89 -1.85 1.62
CA LYS A 54 7.91 -2.89 1.80
C LYS A 54 7.53 -4.18 1.07
N ALA A 55 6.30 -4.65 1.27
CA ALA A 55 5.81 -5.89 0.66
C ALA A 55 5.81 -5.85 -0.87
N VAL A 56 5.41 -4.72 -1.46
CA VAL A 56 5.43 -4.53 -2.93
C VAL A 56 6.86 -4.52 -3.45
N LYS A 57 7.78 -3.81 -2.78
CA LYS A 57 9.20 -3.75 -3.19
C LYS A 57 9.87 -5.13 -3.11
N SER A 58 9.58 -5.91 -2.07
CA SER A 58 10.15 -7.24 -1.87
C SER A 58 9.36 -8.37 -2.55
N TYR A 59 8.32 -8.05 -3.34
CA TYR A 59 7.47 -9.07 -3.95
C TYR A 59 8.24 -9.84 -5.03
N ASN A 60 8.69 -11.05 -4.71
CA ASN A 60 9.23 -11.96 -5.71
C ASN A 60 8.13 -12.94 -6.14
N ARG A 61 7.84 -12.98 -7.44
CA ARG A 61 6.93 -13.99 -8.00
C ARG A 61 7.75 -15.27 -8.18
N ALA A 62 7.45 -16.30 -7.40
CA ALA A 62 7.94 -17.65 -7.64
C ALA A 62 7.47 -18.17 -9.00
#